data_AF-A0A367J3V5-F1
#
_entry.id   AF-A0A367J3V5-F1
#
_cell.length_a   1.000
_cell.length_b   1.000
_cell.length_c   1.000
_cell.angle_alpha   90.00
_cell.angle_beta   90.00
_cell.angle_gamma   90.00
#
_symmetry.space_group_name_H-M   'P 1'
#
loop_
_entity.id
_entity.type
_entity.pdbx_description
1 polymer ?
#
loop_
_entity_poly.entity_id
_entity_poly.type
_entity_poly.pdbx_seq_one_letter_code
_entity_poly.pdbx_strand_id
1 'polypeptide(L)'
;ALEDECGTPKASESVTKKLSEKKLNDKVPIEKNPVESSASDLDKQIRELSREKEILQAEYSKAPSTGNALLRKRREEVETRLDSIDSEMNRIKLRIRSKKIS
;
A
#
# COMPACT_ATOMS: atom_id res chain seq x y z
N ALA A 1 36.59 -31.61 -4.78
CA ALA A 1 35.58 -31.76 -5.84
C ALA A 1 34.28 -31.17 -5.31
N LEU A 2 33.75 -30.20 -6.04
CA LEU A 2 32.40 -29.64 -5.87
C LEU A 2 31.38 -30.57 -6.57
N GLU A 3 30.09 -30.32 -6.28
CA GLU A 3 28.87 -30.89 -6.89
C GLU A 3 28.45 -32.23 -6.22
N ASP A 4 27.24 -32.42 -5.69
CA ASP A 4 25.90 -31.99 -6.13
C ASP A 4 24.86 -32.01 -4.96
N GLU A 5 23.63 -31.60 -5.29
CA GLU A 5 22.33 -31.90 -4.63
C GLU A 5 21.77 -30.86 -3.64
N CYS A 6 21.20 -29.76 -4.18
CA CYS A 6 20.22 -28.95 -3.47
C CYS A 6 18.85 -29.65 -3.50
N GLY A 7 18.64 -30.56 -2.55
CA GLY A 7 17.33 -31.13 -2.24
C GLY A 7 16.54 -30.23 -1.29
N THR A 8 15.49 -29.58 -1.79
CA THR A 8 14.30 -29.29 -0.96
C THR A 8 13.54 -30.61 -0.75
N PRO A 9 13.01 -30.94 0.44
CA PRO A 9 11.73 -30.33 0.85
C PRO A 9 11.44 -30.32 2.38
N LYS A 10 10.20 -29.88 2.70
CA LYS A 10 9.42 -29.92 3.97
C LYS A 10 9.50 -28.66 4.83
N ALA A 11 8.44 -27.87 4.92
CA ALA A 11 7.15 -28.13 5.59
C ALA A 11 7.25 -28.14 7.13
N SER A 12 6.77 -27.05 7.73
CA SER A 12 6.30 -26.95 9.11
C SER A 12 5.28 -25.81 9.13
N GLU A 13 3.99 -26.15 9.05
CA GLU A 13 3.08 -26.18 10.20
C GLU A 13 2.67 -24.80 10.72
N SER A 14 1.39 -24.48 10.43
CA SER A 14 0.39 -24.21 11.46
C SER A 14 0.69 -23.09 12.46
N VAL A 15 0.31 -21.86 12.09
CA VAL A 15 -0.15 -20.89 13.09
C VAL A 15 -1.49 -20.32 12.65
N THR A 16 -2.55 -20.97 13.14
CA THR A 16 -3.89 -20.39 13.26
C THR A 16 -3.80 -19.09 14.05
N LYS A 17 -3.97 -17.95 13.39
CA LYS A 17 -4.22 -16.67 14.09
C LYS A 17 -5.56 -16.11 13.63
N LYS A 18 -6.44 -16.03 14.63
CA LYS A 18 -7.80 -15.53 14.61
C LYS A 18 -7.98 -14.34 13.69
N LEU A 19 -8.97 -14.50 12.82
CA LEU A 19 -9.71 -13.46 12.15
C LEU A 19 -10.11 -12.39 13.17
N SER A 20 -9.53 -11.20 13.05
CA SER A 20 -10.09 -10.00 13.66
C SER A 20 -10.67 -9.16 12.53
N GLU A 21 -12.00 -9.20 12.46
CA GLU A 21 -12.81 -8.32 11.65
C GLU A 21 -12.49 -6.87 12.05
N LYS A 22 -11.91 -6.09 11.13
CA LYS A 22 -11.83 -4.65 11.29
C LYS A 22 -12.42 -3.99 10.05
N LYS A 23 -13.70 -3.67 10.24
CA LYS A 23 -14.51 -2.60 9.63
C LYS A 23 -14.01 -2.05 8.30
N LEU A 24 -14.79 -2.32 7.25
CA LEU A 24 -14.99 -1.37 6.16
C LEU A 24 -15.25 0.01 6.77
N ASN A 25 -14.38 0.95 6.47
CA ASN A 25 -14.66 2.36 6.70
C ASN A 25 -14.63 3.00 5.32
N ASP A 26 -15.81 3.12 4.72
CA ASP A 26 -16.06 3.91 3.52
C ASP A 26 -15.46 5.30 3.72
N LYS A 27 -14.33 5.57 3.07
CA LYS A 27 -13.83 6.93 2.95
C LYS A 27 -14.28 7.47 1.61
N VAL A 28 -15.33 8.29 1.73
CA VAL A 28 -15.92 9.19 0.75
C VAL A 28 -14.84 9.80 -0.17
N PRO A 29 -15.07 9.90 -1.49
CA PRO A 29 -14.17 10.60 -2.40
C PRO A 29 -14.12 12.08 -2.00
N ILE A 30 -12.98 12.53 -1.48
CA ILE A 30 -12.77 13.95 -1.17
C ILE A 30 -12.55 14.68 -2.50
N GLU A 31 -13.56 15.43 -2.95
CA GLU A 31 -13.47 16.40 -4.03
C GLU A 31 -12.31 17.37 -3.76
N LYS A 32 -11.31 17.34 -4.66
CA LYS A 32 -10.12 18.19 -4.59
C LYS A 32 -10.48 19.59 -5.10
N ASN A 33 -11.03 20.45 -4.23
CA ASN A 33 -11.04 21.90 -4.46
C ASN A 33 -9.62 22.46 -4.26
N PRO A 34 -9.11 23.35 -5.13
CA PRO A 34 -7.76 23.90 -5.03
C PRO A 34 -7.71 25.02 -3.99
N VAL A 35 -8.05 24.72 -2.74
CA VAL A 35 -7.72 25.60 -1.63
C VAL A 35 -6.24 25.35 -1.31
N GLU A 36 -5.44 26.40 -1.41
CA GLU A 36 -4.05 26.50 -0.95
C GLU A 36 -3.88 25.77 0.39
N SER A 37 -3.47 24.50 0.33
CA SER A 37 -3.43 23.63 1.50
C SER A 37 -2.30 24.10 2.41
N SER A 38 -2.60 24.33 3.69
CA SER A 38 -1.59 24.72 4.67
C SER A 38 -0.57 23.60 4.86
N ALA A 39 0.62 23.91 5.38
CA ALA A 39 1.64 22.88 5.63
C ALA A 39 1.11 21.75 6.55
N SER A 40 0.28 22.10 7.54
CA SER A 40 -0.33 21.13 8.44
C SER A 40 -1.37 20.24 7.75
N ASP A 41 -2.07 20.74 6.73
CA ASP A 41 -2.99 19.95 5.92
C ASP A 41 -2.26 19.03 4.95
N LEU A 42 -1.14 19.48 4.37
CA LEU A 42 -0.26 18.63 3.57
C LEU A 42 0.32 17.49 4.41
N ASP A 43 0.73 17.75 5.66
CA ASP A 43 1.19 16.71 6.59
C ASP A 43 0.07 15.72 6.97
N LYS A 44 -1.19 16.18 7.12
CA LYS A 44 -2.34 15.29 7.30
C LYS A 44 -2.54 14.38 6.08
N GLN A 45 -2.49 14.93 4.87
CA GLN A 45 -2.63 14.14 3.64
C GLN A 45 -1.52 13.08 3.52
N ILE A 46 -0.27 13.42 3.88
CA ILE A 46 0.83 12.43 3.93
C ILE A 46 0.52 11.29 4.91
N ARG A 47 0.01 11.60 6.10
CA ARG A 47 -0.36 10.56 7.07
C ARG A 47 -1.49 9.68 6.57
N GLU A 48 -2.49 10.27 5.93
CA GLU A 48 -3.63 9.53 5.36
C GLU A 48 -3.18 8.60 4.22
N LEU A 49 -2.41 9.11 3.28
CA LEU A 49 -1.83 8.32 2.19
C LEU A 49 -0.90 7.22 2.71
N SER A 50 -0.12 7.49 3.75
CA SER A 50 0.72 6.45 4.38
C SER A 50 -0.11 5.32 4.97
N ARG A 51 -1.23 5.64 5.62
CA ARG A 51 -2.16 4.64 6.15
C ARG A 51 -2.83 3.83 5.04
N GLU A 52 -3.23 4.49 3.96
CA GLU A 52 -3.81 3.82 2.80
C GLU A 52 -2.80 2.86 2.15
N LYS A 53 -1.54 3.30 2.02
CA LYS A 53 -0.43 2.47 1.55
C LYS A 53 -0.25 1.21 2.41
N GLU A 54 -0.25 1.34 3.74
CA GLU A 54 -0.15 0.20 4.66
C GLU A 54 -1.31 -0.80 4.47
N ILE A 55 -2.54 -0.30 4.29
CA ILE A 55 -3.72 -1.14 4.06
C ILE A 55 -3.60 -1.92 2.75
N LEU A 56 -3.23 -1.25 1.66
CA LEU A 56 -3.07 -1.87 0.34
C LEU A 56 -1.91 -2.88 0.33
N GLN A 57 -0.80 -2.58 1.01
CA GLN A 57 0.30 -3.54 1.17
C GLN A 57 -0.13 -4.78 1.96
N ALA A 58 -0.96 -4.61 3.00
CA ALA A 58 -1.51 -5.73 3.75
C ALA A 58 -2.50 -6.56 2.90
N GLU A 59 -3.29 -5.93 2.03
CA GLU A 59 -4.15 -6.64 1.07
C GLU A 59 -3.32 -7.42 0.04
N TYR A 60 -2.30 -6.77 -0.53
CA TYR A 60 -1.37 -7.38 -1.47
C TYR A 60 -0.64 -8.59 -0.86
N SER A 61 -0.15 -8.46 0.37
CA SER A 61 0.54 -9.54 1.09
C SER A 61 -0.35 -10.76 1.34
N LYS A 62 -1.67 -10.56 1.47
CA LYS A 62 -2.64 -11.65 1.65
C LYS A 62 -3.07 -12.29 0.31
N ALA A 63 -2.81 -11.63 -0.81
CA ALA A 63 -3.20 -12.14 -2.12
C ALA A 63 -2.30 -13.33 -2.50
N PRO A 64 -2.87 -14.47 -2.94
CA PRO A 64 -2.08 -15.59 -3.41
C PRO A 64 -1.19 -15.18 -4.60
N SER A 65 0.10 -15.52 -4.56
CA SER A 65 1.04 -15.21 -5.66
C SER A 65 0.68 -15.91 -6.98
N THR A 66 -0.01 -17.04 -6.89
CA THR A 66 -0.51 -17.82 -8.03
C THR A 66 -2.02 -17.86 -7.96
N GLY A 67 -2.69 -17.31 -8.97
CA GLY A 67 -4.14 -17.19 -9.01
C GLY A 67 -4.70 -17.12 -10.42
N ASN A 68 -6.02 -17.31 -10.51
CA ASN A 68 -6.79 -17.12 -11.74
C ASN A 68 -6.64 -15.68 -12.30
N ALA A 69 -7.04 -15.46 -13.55
CA ALA A 69 -6.87 -14.16 -14.22
C ALA A 69 -7.49 -12.98 -13.44
N LEU A 70 -8.59 -13.22 -12.73
CA LEU A 70 -9.25 -12.22 -11.90
C LEU A 70 -8.39 -11.81 -10.69
N LEU A 71 -7.76 -12.77 -10.02
CA LEU A 71 -6.84 -12.50 -8.91
C LEU A 71 -5.61 -11.71 -9.38
N ARG A 72 -5.08 -12.04 -10.56
CA ARG A 72 -3.96 -11.27 -11.15
C ARG A 72 -4.36 -9.83 -11.43
N LYS A 73 -5.51 -9.63 -12.07
CA LYS A 73 -6.04 -8.28 -12.34
C LYS A 73 -6.24 -7.48 -11.05
N ARG A 74 -6.82 -8.09 -10.01
CA ARG A 74 -6.97 -7.43 -8.70
C ARG A 74 -5.61 -7.05 -8.09
N ARG A 75 -4.60 -7.89 -8.23
CA ARG A 75 -3.24 -7.61 -7.77
C ARG A 75 -2.60 -6.44 -8.54
N GLU A 76 -2.75 -6.42 -9.86
CA GLU A 76 -2.30 -5.31 -10.72
C GLU A 76 -3.00 -3.99 -10.35
N GLU A 77 -4.30 -4.03 -10.02
CA GLU A 77 -5.04 -2.86 -9.54
C GLU A 77 -4.50 -2.33 -8.21
N VAL A 78 -4.14 -3.24 -7.28
CA VAL A 78 -3.51 -2.86 -6.00
C VAL A 78 -2.13 -2.25 -6.25
N GLU A 79 -1.31 -2.83 -7.12
CA GLU A 79 0.01 -2.28 -7.52
C GLU A 79 -0.14 -0.87 -8.12
N THR A 80 -1.08 -0.70 -9.05
CA THR A 80 -1.36 0.61 -9.68
C THR A 80 -1.77 1.65 -8.65
N ARG A 81 -2.59 1.28 -7.66
CA ARG A 81 -2.99 2.19 -6.57
C ARG A 81 -1.81 2.56 -5.67
N LEU A 82 -0.94 1.60 -5.35
CA LEU A 82 0.28 1.86 -4.57
C LEU A 82 1.20 2.86 -5.27
N ASP A 83 1.41 2.71 -6.59
CA ASP A 83 2.22 3.64 -7.39
C ASP A 83 1.61 5.04 -7.45
N SER A 84 0.27 5.12 -7.54
CA SER A 84 -0.45 6.40 -7.49
C SER A 84 -0.29 7.10 -6.14
N ILE A 85 -0.39 6.35 -5.03
CA ILE A 85 -0.20 6.89 -3.68
C ILE A 85 1.23 7.40 -3.50
N ASP A 86 2.24 6.65 -3.94
CA ASP A 86 3.63 7.08 -3.85
C ASP A 86 3.90 8.35 -4.67
N SER A 87 3.30 8.44 -5.85
CA SER A 87 3.33 9.65 -6.68
C SER A 87 2.69 10.85 -5.99
N GLU A 88 1.53 10.67 -5.37
CA GLU A 88 0.81 11.73 -4.65
C GLU A 88 1.58 12.18 -3.40
N MET A 89 2.12 11.23 -2.62
CA MET A 89 2.98 11.52 -1.48
C MET A 89 4.22 12.31 -1.89
N ASN A 90 4.88 11.94 -2.99
CA ASN A 90 6.05 12.67 -3.50
C ASN A 90 5.68 14.09 -3.93
N ARG A 91 4.55 14.28 -4.61
CA ARG A 91 4.05 15.61 -4.98
C ARG A 91 3.78 16.48 -3.75
N ILE A 92 3.16 15.93 -2.71
CA ILE A 92 2.87 16.65 -1.47
C ILE A 92 4.17 16.99 -0.72
N LYS A 93 5.11 16.05 -0.60
CA LYS A 93 6.43 16.29 0.01
C LYS A 93 7.20 17.42 -0.70
N LEU A 94 7.15 17.47 -2.03
CA LEU A 94 7.74 18.55 -2.80
C LEU A 94 7.06 19.89 -2.50
N ARG A 95 5.73 19.94 -2.45
CA ARG A 95 4.99 21.17 -2.06
C ARG A 95 5.36 21.64 -0.66
N ILE A 96 5.47 20.73 0.32
CA ILE A 96 5.91 21.07 1.68
C ILE A 96 7.33 21.67 1.65
N ARG A 97 8.25 21.05 0.91
CA ARG A 97 9.64 21.55 0.79
C ARG A 97 9.68 22.94 0.17
N SER A 98 8.94 23.18 -0.91
CA SER A 98 8.86 24.50 -1.55
C SER A 98 8.33 25.56 -0.60
N LYS A 99 7.32 25.24 0.21
CA LYS A 99 6.75 26.16 1.22
C LYS A 99 7.68 26.41 2.42
N LYS A 100 8.68 25.56 2.68
CA LYS A 100 9.65 25.73 3.77
C LYS A 100 10.86 26.58 3.40
N ILE A 101 11.09 26.80 2.11
CA ILE A 101 12.26 27.52 1.56
C ILE A 101 11.88 28.96 1.14
N SER A 102 10.59 29.23 0.94
CA SER A 102 10.03 30.57 0.71
C SER A 102 9.75 31.30 2.01
#